data_AF-A0A1J4QC69-F1
#
_entry.id   AF-A0A1J4QC69-F1
#
_cell.length_a   1.000
_cell.length_b   1.000
_cell.length_c   1.000
_cell.angle_alpha   90.00
_cell.angle_beta   90.00
_cell.angle_gamma   90.00
#
_symmetry.space_group_name_H-M   'P 1'
#
loop_
_entity.id
_entity.type
_entity.pdbx_description
1 polymer ?
#
loop_
_entity_poly.entity_id
_entity_poly.type
_entity_poly.pdbx_seq_one_letter_code
_entity_poly.pdbx_strand_id
1 'polypeptide(L)'
;MNQHEYQHLVTSFRRILDYYAVDYRQSPPSYNHDTLYDHQCRLIIDEVGQSWARHYGYRPSAMLLHKALFAAEQSRKFRPPWHRRWWCFFRRLNGGR
;
A
#
# COMPACT_ATOMS: atom_id res chain seq x y z
N MET A 1 -12.13 6.41 -16.94
CA MET A 1 -10.89 5.82 -16.44
C MET A 1 -10.76 4.43 -17.03
N ASN A 2 -9.70 4.19 -17.79
CA ASN A 2 -9.46 2.96 -18.54
C ASN A 2 -8.85 1.86 -17.64
N GLN A 3 -8.90 0.61 -18.09
CA GLN A 3 -8.37 -0.53 -17.34
C GLN A 3 -6.86 -0.41 -17.06
N HIS A 4 -6.09 0.12 -18.02
CA HIS A 4 -4.67 0.40 -17.84
C HIS A 4 -4.40 1.47 -16.78
N GLU A 5 -5.19 2.55 -16.77
CA GLU A 5 -5.10 3.60 -15.73
C GLU A 5 -5.43 3.03 -14.35
N TYR A 6 -6.45 2.16 -14.26
CA TYR A 6 -6.79 1.48 -13.01
C TYR A 6 -5.67 0.58 -12.49
N GLN A 7 -5.02 -0.19 -13.37
CA GLN A 7 -3.87 -1.00 -12.99
C GLN A 7 -2.68 -0.16 -12.54
N HIS A 8 -2.43 0.98 -13.21
CA HIS A 8 -1.42 1.93 -12.78
C HIS A 8 -1.72 2.50 -11.40
N LEU A 9 -2.96 2.89 -11.13
CA LEU A 9 -3.41 3.38 -9.83
C LEU A 9 -3.19 2.35 -8.73
N VAL A 10 -3.60 1.10 -8.95
CA VAL A 10 -3.38 -0.01 -8.01
C VAL A 10 -1.88 -0.26 -7.75
N THR A 11 -1.05 -0.16 -8.78
CA THR A 11 0.41 -0.33 -8.65
C THR A 11 1.03 0.81 -7.84
N SER A 12 0.58 2.05 -8.03
CA SER A 12 1.03 3.21 -7.25
C SER A 12 0.68 3.06 -5.77
N PHE A 13 -0.56 2.65 -5.46
CA PHE A 13 -0.97 2.34 -4.08
C PHE A 13 -0.11 1.25 -3.47
N ARG A 14 0.16 0.17 -4.20
CA ARG A 14 1.00 -0.92 -3.71
C ARG A 14 2.41 -0.45 -3.34
N ARG A 15 3.04 0.40 -4.17
CA ARG A 15 4.38 0.95 -3.89
C ARG A 15 4.40 1.78 -2.62
N ILE A 16 3.37 2.58 -2.38
CA ILE A 16 3.26 3.45 -1.20
C ILE A 16 2.99 2.61 0.05
N LEU A 17 2.10 1.63 -0.03
CA LEU A 17 1.87 0.67 1.05
C LEU A 17 3.13 -0.15 1.38
N ASP A 18 3.92 -0.53 0.37
CA ASP A 18 5.24 -1.16 0.51
C ASP A 18 6.28 -0.26 1.15
N TYR A 19 6.28 1.03 0.81
CA TYR A 19 7.20 2.02 1.37
C TYR A 19 6.92 2.32 2.84
N TYR A 20 5.66 2.58 3.19
CA TYR A 20 5.26 2.90 4.57
C TYR A 20 5.06 1.66 5.46
N ALA A 21 5.18 0.46 4.90
CA ALA A 21 4.97 -0.80 5.61
C ALA A 21 3.65 -0.88 6.41
N VAL A 22 2.60 -0.21 5.92
CA VAL A 22 1.27 -0.19 6.55
C VAL A 22 0.72 -1.63 6.61
N ASP A 23 0.32 -2.04 7.80
CA ASP A 23 -0.24 -3.37 8.08
C ASP A 23 -1.55 -3.25 8.87
N TYR A 24 -2.66 -3.59 8.22
CA TYR A 24 -3.99 -3.60 8.85
C TYR A 24 -4.08 -4.63 9.98
N ARG A 25 -3.24 -5.67 9.97
CA ARG A 25 -3.24 -6.75 11.00
C ARG A 25 -2.67 -6.29 12.32
N GLN A 26 -1.88 -5.21 12.32
CA GLN A 26 -1.32 -4.62 13.54
C GLN A 26 -2.31 -3.66 14.22
N SER A 27 -3.38 -3.27 13.52
CA SER A 27 -4.40 -2.42 14.13
C SER A 27 -5.42 -3.26 14.91
N PRO A 28 -5.80 -2.82 16.13
CA PRO A 28 -6.86 -3.46 16.87
C PRO A 28 -8.17 -3.37 16.08
N PRO A 29 -9.02 -4.42 16.10
CA PRO A 29 -10.34 -4.35 15.52
C PRO A 29 -11.12 -3.24 16.22
N SER A 30 -11.46 -2.18 15.48
CA SER A 30 -12.18 -1.03 15.99
C SER A 30 -13.45 -0.84 15.18
N TYR A 31 -14.56 -0.67 15.88
CA TYR A 31 -15.85 -0.33 15.28
C TYR A 31 -15.94 1.16 14.87
N ASN A 32 -15.04 2.00 15.40
CA ASN A 32 -15.17 3.45 15.31
C ASN A 32 -14.45 4.09 14.11
N HIS A 33 -13.82 3.31 13.22
CA HIS A 33 -13.08 3.85 12.05
C HIS A 33 -12.05 4.96 12.38
N ASP A 34 -11.58 4.98 13.64
CA ASP A 34 -10.61 5.93 14.18
C ASP A 34 -9.32 5.21 14.58
N THR A 35 -8.96 4.18 13.83
CA THR A 35 -7.66 3.53 14.03
C THR A 35 -6.54 4.33 13.40
N LEU A 36 -5.33 4.13 13.90
CA LEU A 36 -4.12 4.66 13.27
C LEU A 36 -4.01 4.21 11.81
N TYR A 37 -4.48 3.00 11.50
CA TYR A 37 -4.59 2.50 10.12
C TYR A 37 -5.60 3.29 9.27
N ASP A 38 -6.78 3.62 9.80
CA ASP A 38 -7.75 4.46 9.07
C ASP A 38 -7.16 5.84 8.74
N HIS A 39 -6.43 6.43 9.68
CA HIS A 39 -5.73 7.69 9.45
C HIS A 39 -4.64 7.57 8.38
N GLN A 40 -3.84 6.50 8.43
CA GLN A 40 -2.83 6.21 7.40
C GLN A 40 -3.46 6.01 6.02
N CYS A 41 -4.58 5.28 5.93
CA CYS A 41 -5.33 5.12 4.69
C CYS A 41 -5.82 6.45 4.13
N ARG A 42 -6.36 7.34 4.97
CA ARG A 42 -6.79 8.70 4.54
C ARG A 42 -5.62 9.50 3.96
N LEU A 43 -4.46 9.48 4.63
CA LEU A 43 -3.25 10.18 4.15
C LEU A 43 -2.75 9.61 2.82
N ILE A 44 -2.67 8.28 2.71
CA ILE A 44 -2.22 7.60 1.49
C ILE A 44 -3.15 7.88 0.31
N ILE A 45 -4.48 7.87 0.55
CA ILE A 45 -5.47 8.19 -0.48
C ILE A 45 -5.33 9.63 -0.96
N ASP A 46 -5.09 10.57 -0.05
CA ASP A 46 -4.91 11.97 -0.44
C ASP A 46 -3.61 12.19 -1.19
N GLU A 47 -2.50 11.60 -0.73
CA GLU A 47 -1.20 11.68 -1.40
C GLU A 47 -1.25 11.11 -2.83
N VAL A 48 -1.81 9.91 -3.00
CA VAL A 48 -2.00 9.29 -4.33
C VAL A 48 -2.95 10.11 -5.18
N GLY A 49 -4.05 10.61 -4.60
CA GLY A 49 -5.01 11.45 -5.31
C GLY A 49 -4.37 12.73 -5.84
N GLN A 50 -3.54 13.40 -5.04
CA GLN A 50 -2.81 14.59 -5.45
C GLN A 50 -1.75 14.27 -6.52
N SER A 51 -0.98 13.19 -6.33
CA SER A 51 0.02 12.75 -7.30
C SER A 51 -0.62 12.39 -8.65
N TRP A 52 -1.76 11.70 -8.61
CA TRP A 52 -2.53 11.34 -9.80
C TRP A 52 -3.06 12.57 -10.53
N ALA A 53 -3.64 13.53 -9.80
CA ALA A 53 -4.11 14.80 -10.36
C ALA A 53 -2.98 15.59 -11.01
N ARG A 54 -1.77 15.58 -10.44
CA ARG A 54 -0.58 16.22 -11.05
C ARG A 54 -0.16 15.53 -12.35
N HIS A 55 -0.28 14.20 -12.44
CA HIS A 55 0.17 13.44 -13.62
C HIS A 55 -0.86 13.44 -14.76
N TYR A 56 -2.13 13.26 -14.44
CA TYR A 56 -3.21 13.08 -15.42
C TYR A 56 -4.14 14.29 -15.56
N GLY A 57 -3.98 15.33 -14.73
CA GLY A 57 -4.80 16.54 -14.76
C GLY A 57 -6.20 16.39 -14.14
N TYR A 58 -6.54 15.23 -13.60
CA TYR A 58 -7.83 14.98 -12.92
C TYR A 58 -7.65 14.12 -11.68
N ARG A 59 -8.53 14.29 -10.69
CA ARG A 59 -8.56 13.45 -9.48
C ARG A 59 -9.59 12.32 -9.65
N PRO A 60 -9.21 11.04 -9.46
CA PRO A 60 -10.17 9.94 -9.46
C PRO A 60 -11.19 10.11 -8.32
N SER A 61 -12.41 9.59 -8.48
CA SER A 61 -13.42 9.68 -7.43
C SER A 61 -12.96 8.96 -6.15
N ALA A 62 -13.43 9.44 -4.99
CA ALA A 62 -13.06 8.87 -3.70
C ALA A 62 -13.34 7.36 -3.64
N MET A 63 -14.47 6.92 -4.19
CA MET A 63 -14.83 5.50 -4.25
C MET A 63 -13.82 4.67 -5.07
N LEU A 64 -13.31 5.24 -6.17
CA LEU A 64 -12.35 4.59 -7.05
C LEU A 64 -10.96 4.49 -6.40
N LEU A 65 -10.55 5.52 -5.66
CA LEU A 65 -9.31 5.51 -4.86
C LEU A 65 -9.36 4.45 -3.76
N HIS A 66 -10.45 4.36 -3.00
CA HIS A 66 -10.63 3.33 -1.98
C HIS A 66 -10.62 1.93 -2.59
N LYS A 67 -11.34 1.72 -3.70
CA LYS A 67 -11.37 0.42 -4.39
C LYS A 67 -9.98 0.01 -4.88
N ALA A 68 -9.20 0.95 -5.41
CA ALA A 68 -7.84 0.70 -5.85
C ALA A 68 -6.89 0.39 -4.68
N LEU A 69 -7.05 1.06 -3.53
CA LEU A 69 -6.31 0.78 -2.31
C LEU A 69 -6.59 -0.64 -1.81
N PHE A 70 -7.86 -1.04 -1.69
CA PHE A 70 -8.22 -2.41 -1.29
C PHE A 70 -7.73 -3.46 -2.29
N ALA A 71 -7.82 -3.19 -3.59
CA ALA A 71 -7.26 -4.08 -4.60
C ALA A 71 -5.73 -4.21 -4.48
N ALA A 72 -5.04 -3.11 -4.17
CA ALA A 72 -3.61 -3.12 -3.92
C ALA A 72 -3.27 -3.96 -2.69
N GLU A 73 -3.99 -3.78 -1.58
CA GLU A 73 -3.84 -4.59 -0.37
C GLU A 73 -4.12 -6.07 -0.59
N GLN A 74 -5.22 -6.41 -1.28
CA GLN A 74 -5.58 -7.80 -1.57
C GLN A 74 -4.57 -8.48 -2.50
N SER A 75 -4.01 -7.73 -3.46
CA SER A 75 -2.93 -8.22 -4.34
C SER A 75 -1.60 -8.39 -3.60
N ARG A 76 -1.47 -7.77 -2.42
CA ARG A 76 -0.25 -7.76 -1.62
C ARG A 76 -0.19 -9.05 -0.80
N LYS A 77 0.66 -9.99 -1.23
CA LYS A 77 1.17 -11.01 -0.31
C LYS A 77 2.03 -10.28 0.72
N PHE A 78 1.50 -10.02 1.91
CA PHE A 78 2.18 -9.32 2.99
C PHE A 78 3.59 -9.88 3.19
N ARG A 79 4.60 -9.12 2.77
CA ARG A 79 6.02 -9.43 2.92
C ARG A 79 6.68 -8.14 3.37
N PRO A 80 6.79 -7.88 4.69
CA PRO A 80 7.43 -6.68 5.17
C PRO A 80 8.86 -6.61 4.59
N PRO A 81 9.32 -5.43 4.13
CA PRO A 81 10.61 -5.30 3.42
C PRO A 81 11.80 -5.79 4.25
N TRP A 82 11.70 -5.70 5.57
CA TRP A 82 12.62 -6.22 6.58
C TRP A 82 12.84 -7.73 6.45
N HIS A 83 11.82 -8.49 6.06
CA HIS A 83 11.90 -9.94 5.92
C HIS A 83 12.85 -10.37 4.79
N ARG A 84 12.99 -9.56 3.73
CA ARG A 84 14.01 -9.82 2.69
C ARG A 84 15.42 -9.65 3.23
N ARG A 85 15.65 -8.65 4.10
CA ARG A 85 16.96 -8.38 4.70
C ARG A 85 17.37 -9.49 5.67
N TRP A 86 16.42 -10.02 6.45
CA TRP A 86 16.65 -11.15 7.34
C TRP A 86 17.00 -12.42 6.56
N TRP A 87 16.25 -12.77 5.51
CA TRP A 87 16.56 -13.96 4.70
C TRP A 87 17.94 -13.89 4.03
N CYS A 88 18.37 -12.72 3.56
CA CYS A 88 19.73 -12.54 3.05
C CYS A 88 20.80 -12.66 4.15
N PHE A 89 20.51 -12.19 5.37
CA PHE A 89 21.44 -12.28 6.49
C PHE A 89 21.62 -13.73 6.99
N PHE A 90 20.54 -14.48 7.17
CA PHE A 90 20.60 -15.89 7.60
C PHE A 90 21.24 -16.80 6.54
N ARG A 91 21.08 -16.50 5.25
CA ARG A 91 21.72 -17.30 4.18
C ARG A 91 23.24 -17.08 4.12
N ARG A 92 23.75 -15.93 4.59
CA ARG A 92 25.19 -15.65 4.66
C ARG A 92 25.86 -16.32 5.87
N LEU A 93 25.13 -16.51 6.97
CA LEU A 93 25.65 -17.15 8.19
C LEU A 93 25.66 -18.69 8.11
N ASN A 94 24.80 -19.31 7.31
CA ASN A 94 24.74 -20.77 7.15
C ASN A 94 25.56 -21.33 5.96
N GLY A 95 26.21 -20.47 5.17
CA GLY A 95 26.98 -20.86 3.98
C GLY A 95 28.49 -20.97 4.18
N GLY A 96 28.99 -20.83 5.41
CA GLY A 96 30.40 -20.98 5.76
C GLY A 96 30.63 -22.21 6.63
N ARG A 97 30.67 -23.38 6.00
CA ARG A 97 31.25 -24.59 6.57
C ARG A 97 32.04 -25.30 5.48
#